data_AF-A0A7K4C0C7-F1
#
_entry.id   AF-A0A7K4C0C7-F1
#
_cell.length_a   1.000
_cell.length_b   1.000
_cell.length_c   1.000
_cell.angle_alpha   90.00
_cell.angle_beta   90.00
_cell.angle_gamma   90.00
#
_symmetry.space_group_name_H-M   'P 1'
#
loop_
_entity.id
_entity.type
_entity.pdbx_description
1 polymer ?
#
loop_
_entity_poly.entity_id
_entity_poly.type
_entity_poly.pdbx_seq_one_letter_code
_entity_poly.pdbx_strand_id
1 'polypeptide(L)'
;MIEVIFLVLVLFALIAIFWFITYKEDKTSLISLFEEKIVDDKQKLMIAERKFMQGKIRREVFEPLSGDMEREMIEKELEIFRIKQEKTISVEDKLNQLVEKMSRPTNYKKLKLAKLLKELEMIRREMSFLESKLLKREIKQNVFEFLTRKREMELIDKENQIVKIVKS
;
A
#
# COMPACT_ATOMS: atom_id res chain seq x y z
N MET A 1 -48.40 -7.89 1.90
CA MET A 1 -47.26 -7.62 2.81
C MET A 1 -46.01 -8.43 2.43
N ILE A 2 -46.10 -9.75 2.29
CA ILE A 2 -44.94 -10.61 1.95
C ILE A 2 -44.33 -10.25 0.58
N GLU A 3 -45.14 -10.00 -0.44
CA GLU A 3 -44.67 -9.60 -1.78
C GLU A 3 -43.91 -8.27 -1.79
N VAL A 4 -44.35 -7.30 -0.97
CA VAL A 4 -43.69 -6.00 -0.83
C VAL A 4 -42.33 -6.16 -0.13
N ILE A 5 -42.26 -6.99 0.91
CA ILE A 5 -41.01 -7.30 1.61
C ILE A 5 -40.02 -8.00 0.65
N PHE A 6 -40.49 -8.94 -0.17
CA PHE A 6 -39.67 -9.62 -1.16
C PHE A 6 -39.10 -8.64 -2.20
N LEU A 7 -39.94 -7.75 -2.74
CA LEU A 7 -39.51 -6.70 -3.68
C LEU A 7 -38.45 -5.77 -3.08
N VAL A 8 -38.62 -5.36 -1.82
CA VAL A 8 -37.65 -4.52 -1.11
C VAL A 8 -36.31 -5.24 -0.94
N LEU A 9 -36.30 -6.54 -0.58
CA LEU A 9 -35.07 -7.32 -0.45
C LEU A 9 -34.34 -7.49 -1.79
N VAL A 10 -35.07 -7.73 -2.88
CA VAL A 10 -34.48 -7.82 -4.23
C VAL A 10 -33.87 -6.48 -4.64
N LEU A 11 -34.54 -5.36 -4.35
CA LEU A 11 -34.02 -4.03 -4.62
C LEU A 11 -32.71 -3.75 -3.85
N PHE A 12 -32.66 -4.10 -2.56
CA PHE A 12 -31.44 -3.97 -1.75
C PHE A 12 -30.29 -4.83 -2.29
N ALA A 13 -30.58 -6.05 -2.74
CA ALA A 13 -29.58 -6.91 -3.36
C ALA A 13 -29.03 -6.29 -4.67
N LEU A 14 -29.90 -5.74 -5.52
CA LEU A 14 -29.48 -5.09 -6.77
C LEU A 14 -28.62 -3.84 -6.49
N ILE A 15 -28.99 -3.03 -5.50
CA ILE A 15 -28.19 -1.87 -5.08
C ILE A 15 -26.82 -2.33 -4.57
N ALA A 16 -26.77 -3.36 -3.72
CA ALA A 16 -25.51 -3.89 -3.20
C ALA A 16 -24.60 -4.45 -4.32
N ILE A 17 -25.18 -5.13 -5.31
CA ILE A 17 -24.46 -5.63 -6.49
C ILE A 17 -23.91 -4.46 -7.32
N PHE A 18 -24.72 -3.43 -7.57
CA PHE A 18 -24.31 -2.25 -8.33
C PHE A 18 -23.16 -1.50 -7.64
N TRP A 19 -23.25 -1.30 -6.33
CA TRP A 19 -22.16 -0.71 -5.53
C TRP A 19 -20.89 -1.56 -5.53
N PHE A 20 -21.03 -2.89 -5.49
CA PHE A 20 -19.89 -3.79 -5.55
C PHE A 20 -19.18 -3.76 -6.91
N ILE A 21 -19.94 -3.69 -8.02
CA ILE A 21 -19.39 -3.59 -9.38
C ILE A 21 -18.64 -2.28 -9.56
N THR A 22 -19.27 -1.14 -9.26
CA THR A 22 -18.66 0.20 -9.39
C THR A 22 -17.40 0.34 -8.54
N TYR A 23 -17.44 -0.10 -7.28
CA TYR A 23 -16.26 -0.11 -6.41
C TYR A 23 -15.10 -0.97 -6.95
N LYS A 24 -15.41 -2.10 -7.59
CA LYS A 24 -14.41 -2.98 -8.18
C LYS A 24 -13.81 -2.37 -9.45
N GLU A 25 -14.62 -1.70 -10.27
CA GLU A 25 -14.16 -0.96 -11.44
C GLU A 25 -13.20 0.15 -11.05
N ASP A 26 -13.49 0.94 -10.01
CA ASP A 26 -12.61 2.01 -9.52
C ASP A 26 -11.24 1.51 -9.05
N LYS A 27 -11.19 0.37 -8.34
CA LYS A 27 -9.91 -0.20 -7.92
C LYS A 27 -9.13 -0.78 -9.10
N THR A 28 -9.82 -1.38 -10.07
CA THR A 28 -9.19 -1.98 -11.24
C THR A 28 -8.65 -0.89 -12.18
N SER A 29 -9.39 0.19 -12.38
CA SER A 29 -8.96 1.34 -13.18
C SER A 29 -7.77 2.05 -12.56
N LEU A 30 -7.75 2.19 -11.22
CA LEU A 30 -6.61 2.76 -10.51
C LEU A 30 -5.36 1.88 -10.63
N ILE A 31 -5.50 0.56 -10.50
CA ILE A 31 -4.39 -0.38 -10.75
C ILE A 31 -3.87 -0.24 -12.18
N SER A 32 -4.76 -0.21 -13.19
CA SER A 32 -4.32 -0.08 -14.58
C SER A 32 -3.62 1.25 -14.86
N LEU A 33 -4.06 2.35 -14.23
CA LEU A 33 -3.40 3.65 -14.34
C LEU A 33 -1.96 3.61 -13.80
N PHE A 34 -1.76 2.95 -12.66
CA PHE A 34 -0.42 2.78 -12.09
C PHE A 34 0.44 1.84 -12.93
N GLU A 35 -0.12 0.75 -13.45
CA GLU A 35 0.59 -0.18 -14.34
C GLU A 35 1.03 0.53 -15.65
N GLU A 36 0.16 1.33 -16.25
CA GLU A 36 0.49 2.15 -17.43
C GLU A 36 1.64 3.12 -17.15
N LYS A 37 1.58 3.82 -16.01
CA LYS A 37 2.63 4.77 -15.63
C LYS A 37 3.97 4.09 -15.36
N ILE A 38 3.98 2.91 -14.74
CA ILE A 38 5.20 2.10 -14.55
C ILE A 38 5.80 1.71 -15.91
N VAL A 39 4.97 1.30 -16.87
CA VAL A 39 5.43 0.94 -18.21
C VAL A 39 6.07 2.14 -18.92
N ASP A 40 5.44 3.32 -18.86
CA ASP A 40 5.98 4.55 -19.45
C ASP A 40 7.31 4.97 -18.80
N ASP A 41 7.39 4.97 -17.46
CA ASP A 41 8.62 5.31 -16.75
C ASP A 41 9.75 4.32 -17.05
N LYS A 42 9.42 3.03 -17.21
CA LYS A 42 10.38 2.01 -17.63
C LYS A 42 10.91 2.28 -19.04
N GLN A 43 10.05 2.67 -19.97
CA GLN A 43 10.47 3.05 -21.33
C GLN A 43 11.39 4.28 -21.31
N LYS A 44 11.04 5.30 -20.53
CA LYS A 44 11.87 6.50 -20.35
C LYS A 44 13.24 6.15 -19.77
N LEU A 45 13.29 5.24 -18.79
CA LEU A 45 14.54 4.79 -18.18
C LEU A 45 15.42 4.07 -19.21
N MET A 46 14.84 3.17 -20.01
CA MET A 46 15.55 2.48 -21.09
C MET A 46 16.11 3.47 -22.14
N ILE A 47 15.37 4.55 -22.46
CA ILE A 47 15.84 5.60 -23.36
C ILE A 47 17.00 6.38 -22.72
N ALA A 48 16.90 6.72 -21.44
CA ALA A 48 17.95 7.41 -20.70
C ALA A 48 19.23 6.56 -20.62
N GLU A 49 19.10 5.26 -20.31
CA GLU A 49 20.19 4.29 -20.32
C GLU A 49 20.88 4.23 -21.68
N ARG A 50 20.11 4.12 -22.77
CA ARG A 50 20.66 4.12 -24.12
C ARG A 50 21.45 5.39 -24.42
N LYS A 51 20.92 6.56 -24.05
CA LYS A 51 21.61 7.85 -24.26
C LYS A 51 22.88 7.96 -23.41
N PHE A 52 22.85 7.45 -22.18
CA PHE A 52 24.03 7.36 -21.32
C PHE A 52 25.12 6.47 -21.93
N MET A 53 24.76 5.26 -22.39
CA MET A 53 25.70 4.34 -23.06
C MET A 53 26.30 4.91 -24.35
N GLN A 54 25.58 5.82 -25.03
CA GLN A 54 26.07 6.56 -26.20
C GLN A 54 26.97 7.75 -25.84
N GLY A 55 27.25 8.00 -24.55
CA GLY A 55 28.01 9.16 -24.08
C GLY A 55 27.27 10.50 -24.21
N LYS A 56 25.96 10.48 -24.52
CA LYS A 56 25.15 11.71 -24.71
C LYS A 56 24.72 12.34 -23.38
N ILE A 57 24.80 11.58 -22.29
CA ILE A 57 24.47 12.03 -20.94
C ILE A 57 25.66 11.72 -20.05
N ARG A 58 26.07 12.68 -19.21
CA ARG A 58 27.13 12.46 -18.23
C ARG A 58 26.63 11.60 -17.08
N ARG A 59 27.51 10.79 -16.49
CA ARG A 59 27.19 9.91 -15.36
C ARG A 59 26.54 10.65 -14.19
N GLU A 60 27.07 11.84 -13.88
CA GLU A 60 26.58 12.72 -12.80
C GLU A 60 25.11 13.13 -12.97
N VAL A 61 24.60 13.13 -14.20
CA VAL A 61 23.19 13.44 -14.50
C VAL A 61 22.35 12.16 -14.55
N PHE A 62 22.90 11.10 -15.13
CA PHE A 62 22.19 9.84 -15.34
C PHE A 62 21.93 9.08 -14.03
N GLU A 63 22.94 8.95 -13.16
CA GLU A 63 22.81 8.19 -11.90
C GLU A 63 21.65 8.69 -11.01
N PRO A 64 21.57 10.00 -10.65
CA PRO A 64 20.46 10.49 -9.83
C PRO A 64 19.12 10.36 -10.55
N LEU A 65 19.04 10.70 -11.84
CA LEU A 65 17.81 10.57 -12.63
C LEU A 65 17.30 9.13 -12.63
N SER A 66 18.17 8.16 -12.86
CA SER A 66 17.80 6.74 -12.89
C SER A 66 17.30 6.26 -11.53
N GLY A 67 17.92 6.72 -10.44
CA GLY A 67 17.48 6.39 -9.08
C GLY A 67 16.13 7.01 -8.72
N ASP A 68 15.87 8.25 -9.13
CA ASP A 68 14.59 8.91 -8.91
C ASP A 68 13.46 8.24 -9.70
N MET A 69 13.71 7.89 -10.96
CA MET A 69 12.75 7.17 -11.80
C MET A 69 12.46 5.77 -11.26
N GLU A 70 13.49 5.03 -10.86
CA GLU A 70 13.34 3.72 -10.23
C GLU A 70 12.54 3.83 -8.94
N ARG A 71 12.83 4.81 -8.09
CA ARG A 71 12.06 5.07 -6.87
C ARG A 71 10.58 5.32 -7.19
N GLU A 72 10.27 6.18 -8.15
CA GLU A 72 8.88 6.50 -8.50
C GLU A 72 8.12 5.27 -9.02
N MET A 73 8.79 4.39 -9.78
CA MET A 73 8.19 3.12 -10.23
C MET A 73 7.91 2.19 -9.04
N ILE A 74 8.87 2.01 -8.14
CA ILE A 74 8.69 1.12 -6.98
C ILE A 74 7.64 1.67 -6.02
N GLU A 75 7.52 2.99 -5.85
CA GLU A 75 6.44 3.57 -5.04
C GLU A 75 5.05 3.23 -5.60
N LYS A 76 4.86 3.27 -6.93
CA LYS A 76 3.59 2.86 -7.57
C LYS A 76 3.34 1.36 -7.43
N GLU A 77 4.38 0.54 -7.54
CA GLU A 77 4.25 -0.89 -7.30
C GLU A 77 3.81 -1.19 -5.86
N LEU A 78 4.32 -0.44 -4.87
CA LEU A 78 3.86 -0.53 -3.49
C LEU A 78 2.40 -0.10 -3.34
N GLU A 79 1.93 0.90 -4.08
CA GLU A 79 0.52 1.30 -4.09
C GLU A 79 -0.38 0.20 -4.67
N ILE A 80 0.01 -0.38 -5.82
CA ILE A 80 -0.67 -1.54 -6.40
C ILE A 80 -0.68 -2.70 -5.39
N PHE A 81 0.45 -2.97 -4.74
CA PHE A 81 0.58 -4.02 -3.73
C PHE A 81 -0.38 -3.78 -2.55
N ARG A 82 -0.45 -2.54 -2.05
CA ARG A 82 -1.36 -2.13 -0.98
C ARG A 82 -2.82 -2.38 -1.35
N ILE A 83 -3.25 -1.97 -2.56
CA ILE A 83 -4.61 -2.19 -3.05
C ILE A 83 -4.93 -3.70 -3.13
N LYS A 84 -3.97 -4.51 -3.60
CA LYS A 84 -4.13 -5.97 -3.73
C LYS A 84 -4.18 -6.68 -2.36
N GLN A 85 -3.43 -6.20 -1.36
CA GLN A 85 -3.30 -6.86 -0.05
C GLN A 85 -4.24 -6.33 1.04
N GLU A 86 -4.90 -5.19 0.84
CA GLU A 86 -5.75 -4.54 1.86
C GLU A 86 -6.81 -5.48 2.49
N LYS A 87 -7.33 -6.43 1.70
CA LYS A 87 -8.39 -7.36 2.15
C LYS A 87 -7.87 -8.56 2.94
N THR A 88 -6.57 -8.86 2.90
CA THR A 88 -6.00 -10.11 3.44
C THR A 88 -5.33 -9.92 4.80
N ILE A 89 -5.33 -8.70 5.34
CA ILE A 89 -4.70 -8.38 6.61
C ILE A 89 -5.68 -8.63 7.77
N SER A 90 -5.46 -9.71 8.50
CA SER A 90 -6.10 -9.96 9.79
C SER A 90 -5.27 -9.36 10.92
N VAL A 91 -5.94 -8.69 11.86
CA VAL A 91 -5.31 -8.08 13.06
C VAL A 91 -6.06 -8.43 14.34
N GLU A 92 -7.01 -9.36 14.27
CA GLU A 92 -7.95 -9.63 15.36
C GLU A 92 -7.25 -10.12 16.62
N ASP A 93 -6.32 -11.07 16.50
CA ASP A 93 -5.55 -11.58 17.64
C ASP A 93 -4.71 -10.47 18.31
N LYS A 94 -4.01 -9.67 17.51
CA LYS A 94 -3.20 -8.54 18.00
C LYS A 94 -4.08 -7.48 18.66
N LEU A 95 -5.26 -7.23 18.10
CA LEU A 95 -6.22 -6.29 18.64
C LEU A 95 -6.73 -6.76 20.00
N ASN A 96 -7.14 -8.02 20.12
CA ASN A 96 -7.65 -8.60 21.36
C ASN A 96 -6.60 -8.52 22.47
N GLN A 97 -5.34 -8.91 22.17
CA GLN A 97 -4.22 -8.79 23.12
C GLN A 97 -3.97 -7.36 23.60
N LEU A 98 -4.12 -6.36 22.72
CA LEU A 98 -3.93 -4.96 23.11
C LEU A 98 -5.11 -4.44 23.92
N VAL A 99 -6.33 -4.83 23.56
CA VAL A 99 -7.56 -4.45 24.27
C VAL A 99 -7.57 -4.98 25.70
N GLU A 100 -7.08 -6.19 25.94
CA GLU A 100 -6.93 -6.76 27.29
C GLU A 100 -5.97 -5.94 28.18
N LYS A 101 -4.96 -5.32 27.57
CA LYS A 101 -3.98 -4.47 28.29
C LYS A 101 -4.50 -3.05 28.55
N MET A 102 -5.66 -2.68 27.99
CA MET A 102 -6.23 -1.35 28.17
C MET A 102 -7.00 -1.23 29.48
N SER A 103 -6.76 -0.16 30.23
CA SER A 103 -7.51 0.12 31.46
C SER A 103 -8.97 0.48 31.20
N ARG A 104 -9.27 1.15 30.07
CA ARG A 104 -10.63 1.57 29.68
C ARG A 104 -10.86 1.39 28.17
N PRO A 105 -11.26 0.18 27.73
CA PRO A 105 -11.50 -0.09 26.33
C PRO A 105 -12.86 0.47 25.88
N THR A 106 -12.86 1.52 25.05
CA THR A 106 -14.06 2.02 24.38
C THR A 106 -14.13 1.50 22.95
N ASN A 107 -15.33 1.38 22.37
CA ASN A 107 -15.50 0.97 20.97
C ASN A 107 -14.72 1.87 20.01
N TYR A 108 -14.67 3.18 20.28
CA TYR A 108 -13.86 4.13 19.52
C TYR A 108 -12.37 3.78 19.55
N LYS A 109 -11.80 3.50 20.73
CA LYS A 109 -10.38 3.13 20.86
C LYS A 109 -10.10 1.78 20.19
N LYS A 110 -11.01 0.80 20.29
CA LYS A 110 -10.90 -0.50 19.60
C LYS A 110 -10.83 -0.33 18.08
N LEU A 111 -11.76 0.44 17.50
CA LEU A 111 -11.77 0.71 16.06
C LEU A 111 -10.51 1.44 15.59
N LYS A 112 -10.03 2.42 16.38
CA LYS A 112 -8.79 3.14 16.09
C LYS A 112 -7.57 2.23 16.14
N LEU A 113 -7.47 1.36 17.15
CA LEU A 113 -6.41 0.35 17.24
C LEU A 113 -6.45 -0.63 16.07
N ALA A 114 -7.63 -1.12 15.70
CA ALA A 114 -7.80 -2.03 14.57
C ALA A 114 -7.28 -1.40 13.27
N LYS A 115 -7.61 -0.12 13.04
CA LYS A 115 -7.11 0.63 11.89
C LYS A 115 -5.59 0.78 11.91
N LEU A 116 -5.02 1.22 13.04
CA LEU A 116 -3.57 1.39 13.17
C LEU A 116 -2.81 0.07 13.01
N LEU A 117 -3.31 -1.03 13.58
CA LEU A 117 -2.72 -2.35 13.42
C LEU A 117 -2.73 -2.81 11.96
N LYS A 118 -3.83 -2.55 11.23
CA LYS A 118 -3.90 -2.90 9.80
C LYS A 118 -2.89 -2.10 8.99
N GLU A 119 -2.76 -0.80 9.27
CA GLU A 119 -1.76 0.05 8.62
C GLU A 119 -0.34 -0.42 8.94
N LEU A 120 -0.05 -0.78 10.19
CA LEU A 120 1.26 -1.26 10.63
C LEU A 120 1.62 -2.59 9.95
N GLU A 121 0.67 -3.53 9.89
CA GLU A 121 0.88 -4.80 9.19
C GLU A 121 1.07 -4.61 7.68
N MET A 122 0.37 -3.64 7.07
CA MET A 122 0.58 -3.28 5.68
C MET A 122 1.99 -2.77 5.44
N ILE A 123 2.48 -1.85 6.29
CA ILE A 123 3.86 -1.33 6.21
C ILE A 123 4.87 -2.47 6.32
N ARG A 124 4.67 -3.43 7.24
CA ARG A 124 5.54 -4.61 7.37
C ARG A 124 5.57 -5.45 6.09
N ARG A 125 4.42 -5.69 5.47
CA ARG A 125 4.33 -6.42 4.20
C ARG A 125 4.99 -5.66 3.05
N GLU A 126 4.87 -4.33 3.01
CA GLU A 126 5.56 -3.47 2.04
C GLU A 126 7.09 -3.58 2.20
N MET A 127 7.60 -3.58 3.43
CA MET A 127 9.03 -3.80 3.67
C MET A 127 9.49 -5.18 3.19
N SER A 128 8.74 -6.25 3.49
CA SER A 128 9.04 -7.59 2.97
C SER A 128 8.96 -7.67 1.44
N PHE A 129 8.08 -6.90 0.81
CA PHE A 129 8.02 -6.78 -0.65
C PHE A 129 9.28 -6.11 -1.20
N LEU A 130 9.75 -5.02 -0.58
CA LEU A 130 11.00 -4.35 -0.93
C LEU A 130 12.21 -5.27 -0.76
N GLU A 131 12.30 -6.01 0.35
CA GLU A 131 13.36 -7.00 0.59
C GLU A 131 13.38 -8.08 -0.48
N SER A 132 12.22 -8.63 -0.84
CA SER A 132 12.08 -9.61 -1.93
C SER A 132 12.59 -9.07 -3.26
N LYS A 133 12.26 -7.81 -3.59
CA LYS A 133 12.76 -7.15 -4.80
C LYS A 133 14.27 -6.95 -4.77
N LEU A 134 14.84 -6.55 -3.63
CA LEU A 134 16.29 -6.40 -3.49
C LEU A 134 17.01 -7.75 -3.69
N LEU A 135 16.51 -8.82 -3.07
CA LEU A 135 17.06 -10.17 -3.22
C LEU A 135 17.03 -10.67 -4.66
N LYS A 136 15.97 -10.33 -5.40
CA LYS A 136 15.84 -10.62 -6.84
C LYS A 136 16.61 -9.67 -7.74
N ARG A 137 17.28 -8.66 -7.18
CA ARG A 137 17.99 -7.59 -7.90
C ARG A 137 17.08 -6.80 -8.84
N GLU A 138 15.81 -6.66 -8.48
CA GLU A 138 14.81 -5.87 -9.21
C GLU A 138 14.85 -4.38 -8.82
N ILE A 139 15.57 -4.04 -7.75
CA ILE A 139 15.77 -2.67 -7.27
C ILE A 139 17.23 -2.43 -6.88
N LYS A 140 17.73 -1.21 -7.11
CA LYS A 140 19.04 -0.78 -6.61
C LYS A 140 19.05 -0.63 -5.08
N GLN A 141 20.22 -0.88 -4.49
CA GLN A 141 20.45 -0.80 -3.04
C GLN A 141 20.08 0.58 -2.46
N ASN A 142 20.48 1.67 -3.11
CA ASN A 142 20.19 3.03 -2.66
C ASN A 142 18.68 3.36 -2.67
N VAL A 143 17.94 2.83 -3.65
CA VAL A 143 16.48 2.99 -3.73
C VAL A 143 15.80 2.18 -2.61
N PHE A 144 16.24 0.93 -2.40
CA PHE A 144 15.78 0.09 -1.29
C PHE A 144 15.99 0.77 0.07
N GLU A 145 17.20 1.25 0.35
CA GLU A 145 17.52 1.90 1.63
C GLU A 145 16.68 3.15 1.87
N PHE A 146 16.49 3.97 0.83
CA PHE A 146 15.65 5.16 0.92
C PHE A 146 14.20 4.80 1.27
N LEU A 147 13.60 3.86 0.54
CA LEU A 147 12.20 3.48 0.74
C LEU A 147 11.99 2.77 2.09
N THR A 148 12.92 1.90 2.47
CA THR A 148 12.86 1.18 3.76
C THR A 148 12.92 2.16 4.93
N ARG A 149 13.86 3.12 4.93
CA ARG A 149 13.94 4.15 5.98
C ARG A 149 12.65 4.97 6.10
N LYS A 150 12.05 5.33 4.97
CA LYS A 150 10.76 6.04 4.94
C LYS A 150 9.66 5.21 5.63
N ARG A 151 9.59 3.91 5.35
CA ARG A 151 8.63 2.98 5.96
C ARG A 151 8.90 2.68 7.42
N GLU A 152 10.17 2.56 7.83
CA GLU A 152 10.56 2.41 9.23
C GLU A 152 10.11 3.60 10.08
N MET A 153 10.29 4.83 9.58
CA MET A 153 9.81 6.03 10.26
C MET A 153 8.28 6.03 10.41
N GLU A 154 7.54 5.64 9.36
CA GLU A 154 6.09 5.48 9.42
C GLU A 154 5.67 4.41 10.45
N LEU A 155 6.37 3.28 10.50
CA LEU A 155 6.12 2.20 11.44
C LEU A 155 6.30 2.67 12.89
N ILE A 156 7.40 3.36 13.19
CA ILE A 156 7.69 3.93 14.52
C ILE A 156 6.60 4.91 14.94
N ASP A 157 6.16 5.80 14.05
CA ASP A 157 5.07 6.73 14.35
C ASP A 157 3.77 5.99 14.70
N LYS A 158 3.39 4.97 13.92
CA LYS A 158 2.19 4.16 14.17
C LYS A 158 2.29 3.38 15.48
N GLU A 159 3.44 2.81 15.80
CA GLU A 159 3.69 2.14 17.08
C GLU A 159 3.53 3.10 18.26
N ASN A 160 4.08 4.31 18.15
CA ASN A 160 3.89 5.36 19.15
C ASN A 160 2.42 5.75 19.33
N GLN A 161 1.64 5.82 18.24
CA GLN A 161 0.20 6.08 18.31
C GLN A 161 -0.56 4.95 19.02
N ILE A 162 -0.22 3.69 18.74
CA ILE A 162 -0.81 2.52 19.43
C ILE A 162 -0.51 2.59 20.94
N VAL A 163 0.75 2.82 21.31
CA VAL A 163 1.17 2.92 22.72
C VAL A 163 0.41 4.03 23.45
N LYS A 164 0.25 5.20 22.82
CA LYS A 164 -0.54 6.31 23.37
C LYS A 164 -1.99 5.91 23.64
N ILE A 165 -2.63 5.17 22.73
CA ILE A 165 -4.02 4.73 22.91
C ILE A 165 -4.14 3.70 24.03
N VAL A 166 -3.22 2.74 24.10
CA VAL A 166 -3.26 1.66 25.10
C VAL A 166 -3.02 2.18 26.52
N LYS A 167 -2.15 3.19 26.67
CA LYS A 167 -1.82 3.81 27.97
C LYS A 167 -2.81 4.91 28.41
N SER A 168 -3.72 5.34 27.52
CA SER A 168 -4.78 6.33 27.80
C SER A 168 -6.10 5.67 28.21
#